data_AF-A0A381V119-F1
#
_entry.id   AF-A0A381V119-F1
#
_cell.length_a   1.000
_cell.length_b   1.000
_cell.length_c   1.000
_cell.angle_alpha   90.00
_cell.angle_beta   90.00
_cell.angle_gamma   90.00
#
_symmetry.space_group_name_H-M   'P 1'
#
loop_
_entity.id
_entity.type
_entity.pdbx_description
1 polymer ?
#
loop_
_entity_poly.entity_id
_entity_poly.type
_entity_poly.pdbx_seq_one_letter_code
_entity_poly.pdbx_strand_id
1 'polypeptide(L)'
;MKARNPVSGISSSVHAMNMDKECLYTDEELIARFQDGDEQAYVELVYRYRDRLITFVFGYFKDIDKAEDLVQDTFLKLYIKKDSYKEIAKFSTWIYTIAGNLAKSEWRRIQLRPISFTKMGSKELEFVPPSVETNSEEKAQGHYAAK
;
A
#
# COMPACT_ATOMS: atom_id res chain seq x y z
N MET A 1 -0.20 31.76 29.35
CA MET A 1 -0.22 30.37 28.83
C MET A 1 0.04 30.39 27.32
N LYS A 2 1.13 29.74 26.91
CA LYS A 2 1.61 29.31 25.59
C LYS A 2 0.99 29.91 24.30
N ALA A 3 1.80 30.66 23.57
CA ALA A 3 1.65 30.93 22.14
C ALA A 3 1.70 29.63 21.32
N ARG A 4 0.87 29.52 20.27
CA ARG A 4 1.11 28.67 19.09
C ARG A 4 0.54 29.33 17.83
N ASN A 5 1.47 29.92 17.09
CA ASN A 5 1.38 30.20 15.66
C ASN A 5 1.27 28.88 14.88
N PRO A 6 0.48 28.77 13.80
CA PRO A 6 0.80 27.86 12.72
C PRO A 6 1.16 28.67 11.48
N VAL A 7 2.46 28.69 11.21
CA VAL A 7 3.02 28.94 9.89
C VAL A 7 2.46 27.93 8.89
N SER A 8 1.72 28.39 7.88
CA SER A 8 1.56 27.68 6.62
C SER A 8 1.46 28.68 5.47
N GLY A 9 2.41 29.62 5.45
CA GLY A 9 2.84 30.23 4.20
C GLY A 9 3.66 29.22 3.41
N ILE A 10 3.64 29.38 2.07
CA ILE A 10 4.37 28.62 1.05
C ILE A 10 3.65 27.35 0.57
N SER A 11 2.49 27.49 -0.08
CA SER A 11 2.07 26.45 -1.06
C SER A 11 1.20 26.93 -2.22
N SER A 12 0.89 28.23 -2.35
CA SER A 12 -0.05 28.71 -3.37
C SER A 12 0.55 29.62 -4.45
N SER A 13 1.87 29.85 -4.48
CA SER A 13 2.49 30.80 -5.43
C SER A 13 3.37 30.17 -6.51
N VAL A 14 3.67 28.87 -6.45
CA VAL A 14 4.57 28.23 -7.42
C VAL A 14 3.82 27.75 -8.68
N HIS A 15 2.49 27.71 -8.64
CA HIS A 15 1.66 27.09 -9.69
C HIS A 15 1.22 28.05 -10.81
N ALA A 16 1.47 29.36 -10.68
CA ALA A 16 0.95 30.37 -11.61
C ALA A 16 1.94 30.78 -12.72
N MET A 17 3.13 30.19 -12.79
CA MET A 17 4.09 30.46 -13.86
C MET A 17 4.37 29.18 -14.63
N ASN A 18 4.02 29.18 -15.93
CA ASN A 18 4.33 28.19 -16.99
C ASN A 18 3.10 27.50 -17.63
N MET A 19 2.09 28.27 -18.03
CA MET A 19 0.99 27.80 -18.89
C MET A 19 1.13 28.27 -20.34
N ASP A 20 2.33 28.23 -20.92
CA ASP A 20 2.58 28.47 -22.37
C ASP A 20 3.94 27.88 -22.80
N LYS A 21 4.23 26.61 -22.48
CA LYS A 21 5.39 25.93 -23.08
C LYS A 21 4.87 24.88 -24.05
N GLU A 22 5.08 25.15 -25.34
CA GLU A 22 5.21 24.05 -26.30
C GLU A 22 6.10 22.98 -25.68
N CYS A 23 5.65 21.74 -25.73
CA CYS A 23 6.34 20.56 -25.25
C CYS A 23 7.61 20.33 -26.11
N LEU A 24 8.64 21.15 -25.89
CA LEU A 24 9.83 21.21 -26.73
C LEU A 24 10.79 20.04 -26.50
N TYR A 25 10.60 19.26 -25.43
CA TYR A 25 11.50 18.18 -25.03
C TYR A 25 10.78 16.83 -25.01
N THR A 26 11.44 15.85 -25.59
CA THR A 26 11.09 14.43 -25.48
C THR A 26 11.29 13.92 -24.06
N ASP A 27 10.67 12.78 -23.73
CA ASP A 27 10.77 12.21 -22.38
C ASP A 27 12.22 11.79 -22.07
N GLU A 28 12.96 11.33 -23.08
CA GLU A 28 14.38 10.99 -23.02
C GLU A 28 15.26 12.22 -22.74
N GLU A 29 14.99 13.36 -23.38
CA GLU A 29 15.71 14.61 -23.09
C GLU A 29 15.42 15.15 -21.68
N LEU A 30 14.17 15.01 -21.22
CA LEU A 30 13.80 15.44 -19.87
C LEU A 30 14.49 14.62 -18.79
N ILE A 31 14.58 13.29 -18.94
CA ILE A 31 15.27 12.46 -17.95
C ILE A 31 16.78 12.72 -17.96
N ALA A 32 17.38 12.97 -19.12
CA ALA A 32 18.79 13.36 -19.21
C ALA A 32 19.05 14.68 -18.47
N ARG A 33 18.23 15.71 -18.70
CA ARG A 33 18.31 16.99 -17.97
C ARG A 33 18.10 16.83 -16.48
N PHE A 34 17.17 15.96 -16.08
CA PHE A 34 16.94 15.70 -14.68
C PHE A 34 18.13 15.00 -14.01
N GLN A 35 18.82 14.08 -14.72
CA GLN A 35 20.08 13.50 -14.26
C GLN A 35 21.13 14.59 -14.03
N ASP A 36 21.24 15.56 -14.94
CA ASP A 36 22.13 16.73 -14.82
C ASP A 36 21.74 17.73 -13.73
N GLY A 37 20.59 17.56 -13.08
CA GLY A 37 20.14 18.35 -11.93
C GLY A 37 19.04 19.38 -12.23
N ASP A 38 18.46 19.38 -13.43
CA ASP A 38 17.32 20.25 -13.76
C ASP A 38 16.03 19.74 -13.09
N GLU A 39 15.62 20.43 -12.01
CA GLU A 39 14.37 20.10 -11.30
C GLU A 39 13.12 20.39 -12.12
N GLN A 40 13.17 21.34 -13.07
CA GLN A 40 12.01 21.63 -13.92
C GLN A 40 11.72 20.46 -14.87
N ALA A 41 12.76 19.76 -15.31
CA ALA A 41 12.60 18.56 -16.13
C ALA A 41 11.88 17.44 -15.36
N TYR A 42 12.15 17.30 -14.05
CA TYR A 42 11.40 16.38 -13.19
C TYR A 42 9.93 16.77 -13.04
N VAL A 43 9.64 18.05 -12.80
CA VAL A 43 8.25 18.54 -12.67
C VAL A 43 7.46 18.25 -13.93
N GLU A 44 8.06 18.47 -15.10
CA GLU A 44 7.45 18.17 -16.39
C GLU A 44 7.18 16.66 -16.57
N LEU A 45 8.14 15.80 -16.19
CA LEU A 45 7.94 14.34 -16.21
C LEU A 45 6.79 13.92 -15.29
N VAL A 46 6.71 14.49 -14.09
CA VAL A 46 5.61 14.21 -13.14
C VAL A 46 4.28 14.62 -13.76
N TYR A 47 4.18 15.82 -14.31
CA TYR A 47 2.96 16.32 -14.94
C TYR A 47 2.48 15.40 -16.08
N ARG A 48 3.39 14.97 -16.96
CA ARG A 48 3.05 14.10 -18.11
C ARG A 48 2.57 12.71 -17.70
N TYR A 49 3.13 12.15 -16.63
CA TYR A 49 2.95 10.75 -16.29
C TYR A 49 1.98 10.51 -15.13
N ARG A 50 1.66 11.53 -14.31
CA ARG A 50 0.83 11.38 -13.10
C ARG A 50 -0.48 10.66 -13.40
N ASP A 51 -1.32 11.23 -14.25
CA ASP A 51 -2.67 10.70 -14.48
C ASP A 51 -2.66 9.35 -15.20
N ARG A 52 -1.67 9.13 -16.06
CA ARG A 52 -1.46 7.85 -16.77
C ARG A 52 -1.08 6.73 -15.78
N LEU A 53 -0.17 7.03 -14.85
CA LEU A 53 0.24 6.09 -13.82
C LEU A 53 -0.88 5.84 -12.81
N ILE A 54 -1.65 6.85 -12.42
CA ILE A 54 -2.82 6.68 -11.55
C ILE A 54 -3.81 5.71 -12.22
N THR A 55 -4.13 5.94 -13.49
CA THR A 55 -5.04 5.05 -14.25
C THR A 55 -4.51 3.61 -14.31
N PHE A 56 -3.22 3.44 -14.54
CA PHE A 56 -2.56 2.13 -14.58
C PHE A 56 -2.61 1.41 -13.22
N VAL A 57 -2.26 2.10 -12.13
CA VAL A 57 -2.24 1.52 -10.77
C VAL A 57 -3.65 1.28 -10.23
N PHE A 58 -4.61 2.14 -10.58
CA PHE A 58 -6.01 1.97 -10.23
C PHE A 58 -6.59 0.64 -10.73
N GLY A 59 -6.08 0.11 -11.85
CA GLY A 59 -6.43 -1.21 -12.37
C GLY A 59 -6.20 -2.36 -11.37
N TYR A 60 -5.23 -2.22 -10.47
CA TYR A 60 -4.89 -3.22 -9.46
C TYR A 60 -5.82 -3.13 -8.25
N PHE A 61 -5.97 -1.95 -7.64
CA PHE A 61 -6.60 -1.80 -6.32
C PHE A 61 -8.06 -1.35 -6.36
N LYS A 62 -8.51 -0.75 -7.48
CA LYS A 62 -9.84 -0.12 -7.61
C LYS A 62 -10.13 0.91 -6.51
N ASP A 63 -9.07 1.54 -6.01
CA ASP A 63 -9.05 2.50 -4.92
C ASP A 63 -8.17 3.66 -5.38
N ILE A 64 -8.75 4.87 -5.46
CA ILE A 64 -8.07 6.04 -6.01
C ILE A 64 -7.02 6.57 -5.05
N ASP A 65 -7.30 6.62 -3.76
CA ASP A 65 -6.38 7.14 -2.75
C ASP A 65 -5.11 6.29 -2.72
N LYS A 66 -5.27 4.96 -2.74
CA LYS A 66 -4.11 4.05 -2.83
C LYS A 66 -3.35 4.17 -4.15
N ALA A 67 -4.04 4.46 -5.25
CA ALA A 67 -3.37 4.64 -6.52
C ALA A 67 -2.52 5.92 -6.50
N GLU A 68 -3.05 7.01 -5.96
CA GLU A 68 -2.29 8.26 -5.80
C GLU A 68 -1.07 8.09 -4.90
N ASP A 69 -1.21 7.43 -3.75
CA ASP A 69 -0.10 7.13 -2.82
C ASP A 69 1.02 6.35 -3.52
N LEU A 70 0.68 5.27 -4.24
CA LEU A 70 1.67 4.45 -4.95
C LEU A 70 2.33 5.18 -6.11
N VAL A 71 1.61 6.09 -6.77
CA VAL A 71 2.17 6.93 -7.82
C VAL A 71 3.13 7.96 -7.24
N GLN A 72 2.83 8.52 -6.07
CA GLN A 72 3.76 9.39 -5.35
C GLN A 72 5.04 8.66 -4.99
N ASP A 73 4.94 7.44 -4.45
CA ASP A 73 6.09 6.57 -4.18
C ASP A 73 6.89 6.23 -5.45
N THR A 74 6.20 6.07 -6.58
CA THR A 74 6.84 5.84 -7.88
C THR A 74 7.71 7.04 -8.27
N PHE A 75 7.19 8.26 -8.16
CA PHE A 75 7.93 9.48 -8.48
C PHE A 75 9.06 9.77 -7.48
N LEU A 76 8.91 9.37 -6.22
CA LEU A 76 10.01 9.41 -5.25
C LEU A 76 11.13 8.45 -5.64
N LYS A 77 10.77 7.22 -6.05
CA LYS A 77 11.77 6.25 -6.54
C LYS A 77 12.43 6.69 -7.83
N LEU A 78 11.69 7.32 -8.74
CA LEU A 78 12.24 7.97 -9.92
C LEU A 78 13.31 8.99 -9.52
N TYR A 79 13.01 9.86 -8.56
CA TYR A 79 13.94 10.89 -8.08
C TYR A 79 15.24 10.27 -7.53
N ILE A 80 15.10 9.27 -6.65
CA ILE A 80 16.24 8.58 -6.01
C ILE A 80 17.08 7.79 -7.03
N LYS A 81 16.44 7.21 -8.05
CA LYS A 81 17.07 6.30 -9.01
C LYS A 81 17.32 6.93 -10.38
N LYS A 82 17.26 8.26 -10.51
CA LYS A 82 17.40 8.95 -11.80
C LYS A 82 18.68 8.53 -12.52
N ASP A 83 19.80 8.40 -11.80
CA ASP A 83 21.12 8.03 -12.36
C ASP A 83 21.22 6.54 -12.77
N SER A 84 20.25 5.72 -12.34
CA SER A 84 20.18 4.30 -12.74
C SER A 84 19.50 4.11 -14.09
N TYR A 85 18.80 5.13 -14.61
CA TYR A 85 18.21 5.07 -15.93
C TYR A 85 19.30 5.08 -17.00
N LYS A 86 19.20 4.15 -17.93
CA LYS A 86 20.04 4.09 -19.13
C LYS A 86 19.12 4.14 -20.33
N GLU A 87 19.50 4.88 -21.36
CA GLU A 87 18.74 5.09 -22.60
C GLU A 87 18.63 3.84 -23.49
N ILE A 88 18.82 2.64 -22.91
CA ILE A 88 18.67 1.34 -23.58
C ILE A 88 17.18 1.02 -23.79
N ALA A 89 16.30 1.55 -22.94
CA ALA A 89 14.86 1.38 -23.02
C ALA A 89 14.17 2.76 -22.90
N LYS A 90 13.00 2.90 -23.52
CA LYS A 90 12.18 4.12 -23.42
C LYS A 90 11.90 4.47 -21.96
N PHE A 91 11.87 5.77 -21.66
CA PHE A 91 11.59 6.25 -20.31
C PHE A 91 10.23 5.75 -19.79
N SER A 92 9.21 5.80 -20.65
CA SER A 92 7.88 5.25 -20.37
C SER A 92 7.94 3.81 -19.84
N THR A 93 8.63 2.92 -20.53
CA THR A 93 8.79 1.52 -20.09
C THR A 93 9.42 1.42 -18.71
N TRP A 94 10.42 2.25 -18.43
CA TRP A 94 11.12 2.23 -17.16
C TRP A 94 10.25 2.72 -16.00
N ILE A 95 9.52 3.83 -16.16
CA ILE A 95 8.64 4.35 -15.11
C ILE A 95 7.46 3.42 -14.82
N TYR A 96 6.87 2.80 -15.86
CA TYR A 96 5.85 1.76 -15.67
C TYR A 96 6.39 0.51 -14.99
N THR A 97 7.67 0.17 -15.19
CA THR A 97 8.32 -0.94 -14.49
C THR A 97 8.42 -0.64 -12.99
N ILE A 98 8.80 0.58 -12.61
CA ILE A 98 8.85 1.01 -11.20
C ILE A 98 7.44 0.93 -10.59
N ALA A 99 6.44 1.55 -11.24
CA ALA A 99 5.07 1.57 -10.77
C ALA A 99 4.48 0.15 -10.64
N GLY A 100 4.67 -0.69 -11.65
CA GLY A 100 4.19 -2.07 -11.66
C GLY A 100 4.83 -2.92 -10.57
N ASN A 101 6.12 -2.73 -10.29
CA ASN A 101 6.81 -3.43 -9.22
C ASN A 101 6.28 -3.00 -7.83
N LEU A 102 6.01 -1.70 -7.65
CA LEU A 102 5.40 -1.18 -6.43
C LEU A 102 3.98 -1.73 -6.24
N ALA A 103 3.12 -1.65 -7.26
CA ALA A 103 1.76 -2.17 -7.22
C ALA A 103 1.75 -3.69 -6.92
N LYS A 104 2.59 -4.49 -7.58
CA LYS A 104 2.69 -5.93 -7.30
C LYS A 104 3.19 -6.23 -5.89
N SER A 105 4.13 -5.44 -5.37
CA SER A 105 4.62 -5.59 -4.00
C SER A 105 3.52 -5.31 -2.99
N GLU A 106 2.80 -4.20 -3.17
CA GLU A 106 1.72 -3.79 -2.28
C GLU A 106 0.53 -4.77 -2.34
N TRP A 107 0.18 -5.22 -3.53
CA TRP A 107 -0.83 -6.27 -3.72
C TRP A 107 -0.49 -7.54 -2.94
N ARG A 108 0.75 -8.04 -3.06
CA ARG A 108 1.21 -9.21 -2.30
C ARG A 108 1.14 -8.96 -0.79
N ARG A 109 1.53 -7.77 -0.33
CA ARG A 109 1.48 -7.40 1.09
C ARG A 109 0.05 -7.46 1.65
N ILE A 110 -0.94 -7.00 0.89
CA ILE A 110 -2.35 -7.05 1.29
C ILE A 110 -2.84 -8.50 1.38
N GLN A 111 -2.51 -9.34 0.39
CA GLN A 111 -2.90 -10.75 0.37
C GLN A 111 -2.23 -11.58 1.47
N LEU A 112 -0.99 -11.24 1.83
CA LEU A 112 -0.20 -11.95 2.84
C LEU A 112 -0.41 -11.43 4.27
N ARG A 113 -1.40 -10.56 4.52
CA ARG A 113 -1.81 -10.25 5.91
C ARG A 113 -2.68 -11.41 6.39
N PRO A 114 -2.16 -12.38 7.18
CA PRO A 114 -3.07 -13.19 7.98
C PRO A 114 -3.83 -12.19 8.86
N ILE A 115 -5.15 -12.34 8.91
CA ILE A 115 -5.95 -11.69 9.93
C ILE A 115 -5.28 -12.07 11.25
N SER A 116 -4.56 -11.12 11.87
CA SER A 116 -4.21 -11.26 13.27
C SER A 116 -5.54 -11.31 13.97
N PHE A 117 -5.96 -12.53 14.30
CA PHE A 117 -7.10 -12.82 15.16
C PHE A 117 -6.75 -12.17 16.50
N THR A 118 -7.05 -10.88 16.62
CA THR A 118 -6.94 -10.17 17.88
C THR A 118 -8.07 -10.71 18.72
N LYS A 119 -7.72 -11.74 19.49
CA LYS A 119 -8.53 -12.35 20.52
C LYS A 119 -8.79 -11.28 21.57
N MET A 120 -9.95 -10.62 21.51
CA MET A 120 -10.43 -9.80 22.61
C MET A 120 -11.96 -9.73 22.62
N GLY A 121 -12.57 -10.27 23.69
CA GLY A 121 -13.99 -10.04 24.03
C GLY A 121 -14.84 -11.29 24.31
N SER A 122 -14.53 -12.01 25.39
CA SER A 122 -15.45 -12.76 26.27
C SER A 122 -16.73 -13.42 25.70
N LYS A 123 -16.70 -14.75 25.58
CA LYS A 123 -17.73 -15.59 26.20
C LYS A 123 -17.02 -16.83 26.75
N GLU A 124 -16.66 -16.72 28.02
CA GLU A 124 -16.18 -17.84 28.82
C GLU A 124 -17.36 -18.81 28.90
N LEU A 125 -17.38 -19.81 28.01
CA LEU A 125 -18.23 -20.96 28.21
C LEU A 125 -17.59 -21.73 29.35
N GLU A 126 -18.15 -21.58 30.55
CA GLU A 126 -17.86 -22.49 31.66
C GLU A 126 -18.10 -23.91 31.16
N PHE A 127 -17.01 -24.64 30.91
CA PHE A 127 -17.08 -26.07 30.73
C PHE A 127 -17.42 -26.65 32.10
N VAL A 128 -18.71 -26.90 32.34
CA VAL A 128 -19.13 -27.70 33.49
C VAL A 128 -18.88 -29.16 33.11
N PRO A 129 -17.85 -29.83 33.66
CA PRO A 129 -17.72 -31.27 33.46
C PRO A 129 -19.00 -31.92 33.98
N PRO A 130 -19.58 -32.91 33.26
CA PRO A 130 -20.70 -33.66 33.81
C PRO A 130 -20.22 -34.29 35.11
N SER A 131 -20.76 -33.81 36.22
CA SER A 131 -20.50 -34.33 37.55
C SER A 131 -20.71 -35.83 37.49
N VAL A 132 -19.61 -36.55 37.73
CA VAL A 132 -19.60 -37.99 37.96
C VAL A 132 -20.63 -38.23 39.07
N GLU A 133 -21.80 -38.76 38.71
CA GLU A 133 -22.74 -39.30 39.69
C GLU A 133 -22.10 -40.57 40.26
N THR A 134 -21.30 -40.38 41.30
CA THR A 134 -21.00 -41.44 42.26
C THR A 134 -22.28 -41.69 43.06
N ASN A 135 -23.17 -42.52 42.54
CA ASN A 135 -24.11 -43.24 43.39
C ASN A 135 -23.57 -44.64 43.63
N SER A 136 -22.67 -44.69 44.62
CA SER A 136 -22.37 -45.89 45.36
C SER A 136 -23.63 -46.35 46.11
N GLU A 137 -23.95 -47.63 45.92
CA GLU A 137 -24.64 -48.51 46.87
C GLU A 137 -26.16 -48.35 47.06
N GLU A 138 -26.92 -49.26 46.43
CA GLU A 138 -27.91 -50.04 47.19
C GLU A 138 -28.14 -51.47 46.63
N LYS A 139 -27.49 -52.42 47.32
CA LYS A 139 -27.93 -53.78 47.73
C LYS A 139 -28.54 -54.76 46.72
N ALA A 140 -27.69 -55.71 46.37
CA ALA A 140 -27.86 -57.17 46.43
C ALA A 140 -29.25 -57.77 46.73
N GLN A 141 -29.75 -58.57 45.77
CA GLN A 141 -30.39 -59.90 45.86
C GLN A 141 -31.05 -60.14 44.49
N GLY A 142 -30.85 -61.20 43.69
CA GLY A 142 -30.14 -62.46 43.82
C GLY A 142 -30.96 -63.48 43.02
N HIS A 143 -30.42 -64.11 41.99
CA HIS A 143 -30.86 -65.46 41.58
C HIS A 143 -29.92 -66.06 40.54
N TYR A 144 -29.24 -67.14 40.93
CA TYR A 144 -28.65 -68.09 40.00
C TYR A 144 -29.74 -69.10 39.64
N ALA A 145 -30.02 -69.30 38.36
CA ALA A 145 -30.61 -70.54 37.88
C ALA A 145 -30.20 -70.79 36.42
N ALA A 146 -29.44 -71.88 36.26
CA ALA A 146 -29.11 -72.49 34.99
C ALA A 146 -30.34 -73.11 34.32
N LYS A 147 -30.35 -73.16 32.99
CA LYS A 147 -30.79 -74.33 32.22
C LYS A 147 -30.20 -74.34 30.82
#